data_AF-A0A941I1N2-F1
#
_entry.id   AF-A0A941I1N2-F1
#
_cell.length_a   1.000
_cell.length_b   1.000
_cell.length_c   1.000
_cell.angle_alpha   90.00
_cell.angle_beta   90.00
_cell.angle_gamma   90.00
#
_symmetry.space_group_name_H-M   'P 1'
#
loop_
_entity.id
_entity.type
_entity.pdbx_description
1 polymer ?
#
loop_
_entity_poly.entity_id
_entity_poly.type
_entity_poly.pdbx_seq_one_letter_code
_entity_poly.pdbx_strand_id
1 'polypeptide(L)'
;MKIRQALDDPDMPTEQVARIISTEPVLSAQVLMLSNSAMFNRSTKKIEELRVAVTLLGFSVVRNVAISVGMKQLKDQQDNTSKSEQMEGLWTRSMRVAALSYVIARNRTKLSADKAMVAGLLHDIGKFYILSRAHQYQGLFTSDQALWELIDQWHADIGAAILESWEVSDDIREAVMDRKRTDLPLHTRPTLTDVVAAADFLDAGFVKQSLQDIDWTNVPGALKNLGLNEESAIRLMTETRQEMAQILRVIA
;
A
#
# COMPACT_ATOMS: atom_id res chain seq x y z
N MET A 1 7.46 17.91 -3.75
CA MET A 1 6.59 18.75 -4.61
C MET A 1 7.00 18.74 -6.09
N LYS A 2 8.29 18.94 -6.45
CA LYS A 2 8.77 18.93 -7.85
C LYS A 2 8.61 17.59 -8.59
N ILE A 3 8.85 16.45 -7.92
CA ILE A 3 8.68 15.12 -8.51
C ILE A 3 7.20 14.81 -8.82
N ARG A 4 6.27 15.29 -7.99
CA ARG A 4 4.83 15.06 -8.15
C ARG A 4 4.29 15.68 -9.44
N GLN A 5 4.45 17.00 -9.57
CA GLN A 5 4.00 17.76 -10.75
C GLN A 5 4.60 17.24 -12.06
N ALA A 6 5.82 16.72 -12.00
CA ALA A 6 6.48 16.14 -13.16
C ALA A 6 5.92 14.79 -13.60
N LEU A 7 5.41 14.00 -12.65
CA LEU A 7 4.81 12.69 -12.94
C LEU A 7 3.33 12.80 -13.38
N ASP A 8 2.69 13.96 -13.15
CA ASP A 8 1.30 14.28 -13.51
C ASP A 8 1.11 14.69 -14.98
N ASP A 9 2.19 15.09 -15.65
CA ASP A 9 2.15 15.46 -17.06
C ASP A 9 2.34 14.22 -17.95
N PRO A 10 1.27 13.73 -18.62
CA PRO A 10 1.35 12.54 -19.48
C PRO A 10 2.22 12.77 -20.72
N ASP A 11 2.50 14.02 -21.08
CA ASP A 11 3.35 14.39 -22.21
C ASP A 11 4.80 14.65 -21.80
N MET A 12 5.13 14.54 -20.49
CA MET A 12 6.49 14.77 -20.02
C MET A 12 7.45 13.73 -20.60
N PRO A 13 8.57 14.14 -21.21
CA PRO A 13 9.57 13.19 -21.69
C PRO A 13 10.12 12.33 -20.55
N THR A 14 10.22 11.02 -20.77
CA THR A 14 10.79 10.07 -19.80
C THR A 14 12.15 10.50 -19.26
N GLU A 15 12.96 11.16 -20.08
CA GLU A 15 14.27 11.69 -19.70
C GLU A 15 14.18 12.81 -18.65
N GLN A 16 13.14 13.65 -18.72
CA GLN A 16 12.88 14.71 -17.76
C GLN A 16 12.39 14.13 -16.43
N VAL A 17 11.51 13.14 -16.47
CA VAL A 17 11.08 12.38 -15.28
C VAL A 17 12.27 11.69 -14.61
N ALA A 18 13.11 11.00 -15.39
CA ALA A 18 14.31 10.33 -14.87
C ALA A 18 15.30 11.33 -14.23
N ARG A 19 15.47 12.51 -14.83
CA ARG A 19 16.31 13.58 -14.26
C ARG A 19 15.76 14.10 -12.95
N ILE A 20 14.44 14.25 -12.85
CA ILE A 20 13.79 14.72 -11.62
C ILE A 20 13.90 13.67 -10.51
N ILE A 21 13.69 12.39 -10.83
CA ILE A 21 13.89 11.28 -9.90
C ILE A 21 15.33 11.20 -9.43
N SER A 22 16.32 11.41 -10.31
CA SER A 22 17.74 11.37 -9.98
C SER A 22 18.17 12.38 -8.91
N THR A 23 17.33 13.38 -8.62
CA THR A 23 17.58 14.34 -7.52
C THR A 23 17.26 13.79 -6.14
N GLU A 24 16.50 12.68 -6.05
CA GLU A 24 16.15 11.97 -4.82
C GLU A 24 16.81 10.58 -4.81
N PRO A 25 17.93 10.39 -4.08
CA PRO A 25 18.69 9.14 -4.10
C PRO A 25 17.89 7.92 -3.65
N VAL A 26 17.03 8.08 -2.64
CA VAL A 26 16.18 6.99 -2.11
C VAL A 26 15.17 6.54 -3.15
N LEU A 27 14.48 7.49 -3.80
CA LEU A 27 13.54 7.18 -4.88
C LEU A 27 14.24 6.55 -6.09
N SER A 28 15.40 7.08 -6.47
CA SER A 28 16.21 6.53 -7.56
C SER A 28 16.60 5.07 -7.31
N ALA A 29 17.08 4.76 -6.10
CA ALA A 29 17.45 3.40 -5.71
C ALA A 29 16.24 2.46 -5.73
N GLN A 30 15.09 2.89 -5.20
CA GLN A 30 13.88 2.07 -5.20
C GLN A 30 13.33 1.82 -6.61
N VAL A 31 13.33 2.83 -7.48
CA VAL A 31 12.93 2.68 -8.90
C VAL A 31 13.84 1.67 -9.61
N LEU A 32 15.16 1.76 -9.42
CA LEU A 32 16.11 0.79 -9.99
C LEU A 32 15.92 -0.61 -9.41
N MET A 33 15.75 -0.74 -8.10
CA MET A 33 15.55 -2.02 -7.43
C MET A 33 14.24 -2.69 -7.89
N LEU A 34 13.14 -1.94 -7.96
CA LEU A 34 11.86 -2.43 -8.47
C LEU A 34 11.97 -2.84 -9.94
N SER A 35 12.62 -2.02 -10.77
CA SER A 35 12.82 -2.34 -12.19
C SER A 35 13.62 -3.63 -12.39
N ASN A 36 14.53 -3.97 -11.47
CA ASN A 36 15.33 -5.20 -11.51
C ASN A 36 14.68 -6.40 -10.79
N SER A 37 13.52 -6.22 -10.18
CA SER A 37 12.83 -7.32 -9.53
C SER A 37 12.38 -8.36 -10.56
N ALA A 38 12.24 -9.62 -10.14
CA ALA A 38 11.75 -10.71 -10.99
C ALA A 38 10.35 -10.44 -11.58
N MET A 39 9.62 -9.49 -11.00
CA MET A 39 8.32 -9.02 -11.46
C MET A 39 8.42 -8.22 -12.77
N PHE A 40 9.35 -7.26 -12.84
CA PHE A 40 9.47 -6.31 -13.96
C PHE A 40 10.56 -6.68 -14.96
N ASN A 41 11.67 -7.27 -14.50
CA ASN A 41 12.76 -7.67 -15.36
C ASN A 41 12.89 -9.19 -15.43
N ARG A 42 12.36 -9.76 -16.52
CA ARG A 42 12.49 -11.19 -16.85
C ARG A 42 13.78 -11.50 -17.63
N SER A 43 14.57 -10.48 -17.97
CA SER A 43 15.86 -10.61 -18.63
C SER A 43 16.96 -10.89 -17.61
N THR A 44 18.03 -11.55 -18.03
CA THR A 44 19.26 -11.69 -17.22
C THR A 44 20.09 -10.41 -17.18
N LYS A 45 19.76 -9.41 -18.00
CA LYS A 45 20.49 -8.13 -18.03
C LYS A 45 19.98 -7.19 -16.95
N LYS A 46 20.88 -6.78 -16.05
CA LYS A 46 20.61 -5.80 -15.01
C LYS A 46 20.39 -4.40 -15.62
N ILE A 47 19.40 -3.69 -15.09
CA ILE A 47 19.07 -2.31 -15.45
C ILE A 47 19.79 -1.38 -14.48
N GLU A 48 20.63 -0.49 -15.01
CA GLU A 48 21.43 0.45 -14.21
C GLU A 48 21.11 1.92 -14.54
N GLU A 49 20.35 2.17 -15.60
CA GLU A 49 19.93 3.51 -16.03
C GLU A 49 18.49 3.82 -15.60
N LEU A 50 18.30 4.95 -14.91
CA LEU A 50 16.97 5.40 -14.47
C LEU A 50 16.00 5.61 -15.63
N ARG A 51 16.46 6.16 -16.75
CA ARG A 51 15.61 6.33 -17.93
C ARG A 51 15.05 5.00 -18.43
N VAL A 52 15.88 3.96 -18.47
CA VAL A 52 15.46 2.60 -18.87
C VAL A 52 14.49 2.02 -17.84
N ALA A 53 14.75 2.22 -16.55
CA ALA A 53 13.84 1.81 -15.48
C ALA A 53 12.48 2.50 -15.57
N VAL A 54 12.43 3.83 -15.78
CA VAL A 54 11.19 4.59 -15.92
C VAL A 54 10.41 4.16 -17.16
N THR A 55 11.09 3.91 -18.30
CA THR A 55 10.43 3.38 -19.50
C THR A 55 9.85 1.99 -19.27
N LEU A 56 10.56 1.11 -18.58
CA LEU A 56 10.09 -0.25 -18.28
C LEU A 56 8.90 -0.25 -17.33
N LEU A 57 8.98 0.55 -16.25
CA LEU A 57 7.98 0.61 -15.20
C LEU A 57 6.74 1.43 -15.61
N GLY A 58 6.94 2.48 -16.40
CA GLY A 58 5.94 3.50 -16.69
C GLY A 58 5.75 4.49 -15.53
N PHE A 59 5.15 5.64 -15.84
CA PHE A 59 5.03 6.77 -14.88
C PHE A 59 4.13 6.45 -13.69
N SER A 60 3.09 5.64 -13.90
CA SER A 60 2.19 5.20 -12.82
C SER A 60 2.95 4.44 -11.73
N VAL A 61 3.75 3.45 -12.10
CA VAL A 61 4.55 2.67 -11.14
C VAL A 61 5.59 3.54 -10.45
N VAL A 62 6.23 4.44 -11.19
CA VAL A 62 7.24 5.36 -10.63
C VAL A 62 6.64 6.33 -9.62
N ARG A 63 5.46 6.87 -9.89
CA ARG A 63 4.68 7.67 -8.93
C ARG A 63 4.36 6.88 -7.68
N ASN A 64 3.94 5.64 -7.85
CA ASN A 64 3.62 4.75 -6.75
C ASN A 64 4.83 4.52 -5.84
N VAL A 65 6.03 4.32 -6.41
CA VAL A 65 7.29 4.27 -5.63
C VAL A 65 7.56 5.59 -4.91
N ALA A 66 7.35 6.74 -5.58
CA ALA A 66 7.54 8.05 -4.95
C ALA A 66 6.63 8.26 -3.73
N ILE A 67 5.38 7.77 -3.80
CA ILE A 67 4.45 7.77 -2.67
C ILE A 67 4.97 6.88 -1.53
N SER A 68 5.44 5.65 -1.84
CA SER A 68 6.03 4.74 -0.86
C SER A 68 7.24 5.35 -0.13
N VAL A 69 8.12 6.03 -0.87
CA VAL A 69 9.27 6.76 -0.29
C VAL A 69 8.79 7.85 0.65
N GLY A 70 7.79 8.63 0.25
CA GLY A 70 7.22 9.69 1.09
C GLY A 70 6.62 9.14 2.39
N MET A 71 5.90 8.01 2.32
CA MET A 71 5.40 7.33 3.52
C MET A 71 6.52 6.84 4.44
N LYS A 72 7.58 6.26 3.87
CA LYS A 72 8.74 5.82 4.65
C LYS A 72 9.42 7.00 5.36
N GLN A 73 9.57 8.12 4.67
CA GLN A 73 10.10 9.36 5.28
C GLN A 73 9.22 9.87 6.42
N LEU A 74 7.89 9.81 6.30
CA LEU A 74 6.96 10.16 7.39
C LEU A 74 7.16 9.24 8.61
N LYS A 75 7.40 7.94 8.38
CA LYS A 75 7.74 6.99 9.44
C LYS A 75 9.09 7.33 10.08
N ASP A 76 10.13 7.54 9.27
CA ASP A 76 11.50 7.76 9.76
C ASP A 76 11.62 9.08 10.53
N GLN A 77 10.78 10.07 10.22
CA GLN A 77 10.68 11.30 11.01
C GLN A 77 10.19 11.08 12.46
N GLN A 78 9.57 9.94 12.75
CA GLN A 78 9.13 9.57 14.10
C GLN A 78 10.14 8.68 14.83
N ASP A 79 11.29 8.36 14.21
CA ASP A 79 12.35 7.64 14.89
C ASP A 79 12.79 8.43 16.14
N ASN A 80 12.95 7.72 17.26
CA ASN A 80 13.25 8.29 18.59
C ASN A 80 12.13 9.11 19.26
N THR A 81 10.91 9.10 18.71
CA THR A 81 9.73 9.62 19.41
C THR A 81 9.06 8.55 20.28
N SER A 82 8.19 8.97 21.20
CA SER A 82 7.33 8.05 21.98
C SER A 82 6.37 7.24 21.11
N LYS A 83 6.26 7.54 19.81
CA LYS A 83 5.37 6.90 18.83
C LYS A 83 6.11 6.01 17.82
N SER A 84 7.42 5.84 17.97
CA SER A 84 8.28 5.06 17.07
C SER A 84 7.79 3.61 16.88
N GLU A 85 7.50 2.89 17.97
CA GLU A 85 7.03 1.49 17.91
C GLU A 85 5.68 1.36 17.20
N GLN A 86 4.75 2.28 17.47
CA GLN A 86 3.43 2.32 16.84
C GLN A 86 3.55 2.61 15.34
N MET A 87 4.49 3.48 14.96
CA MET A 87 4.77 3.80 13.57
C MET A 87 5.41 2.63 12.81
N GLU A 88 6.35 1.92 13.44
CA GLU A 88 6.97 0.72 12.87
C GLU A 88 5.96 -0.42 12.67
N GLY A 89 5.06 -0.62 13.65
CA GLY A 89 3.96 -1.58 13.53
C GLY A 89 3.01 -1.25 12.39
N LEU A 90 2.69 0.04 12.24
CA LEU A 90 1.83 0.54 11.17
C LEU A 90 2.48 0.40 9.77
N TRP A 91 3.77 0.70 9.67
CA TRP A 91 4.58 0.47 8.47
C TRP A 91 4.58 -0.99 8.07
N THR A 92 4.93 -1.88 9.01
CA THR A 92 4.98 -3.32 8.76
C THR A 92 3.61 -3.86 8.31
N ARG A 93 2.49 -3.37 8.90
CA ARG A 93 1.14 -3.75 8.45
C ARG A 93 0.85 -3.25 7.04
N SER A 94 1.12 -1.98 6.73
CA SER A 94 0.87 -1.41 5.40
C SER A 94 1.63 -2.16 4.30
N MET A 95 2.87 -2.55 4.60
CA MET A 95 3.70 -3.38 3.74
C MET A 95 3.10 -4.77 3.47
N ARG A 96 2.58 -5.44 4.50
CA ARG A 96 1.92 -6.76 4.33
C ARG A 96 0.61 -6.64 3.56
N VAL A 97 -0.23 -5.65 3.87
CA VAL A 97 -1.50 -5.39 3.16
C VAL A 97 -1.24 -5.04 1.68
N ALA A 98 -0.19 -4.28 1.38
CA ALA A 98 0.26 -4.01 0.01
C ALA A 98 0.60 -5.30 -0.74
N ALA A 99 1.44 -6.15 -0.15
CA ALA A 99 1.83 -7.42 -0.75
C ALA A 99 0.64 -8.38 -0.95
N LEU A 100 -0.27 -8.45 0.03
CA LEU A 100 -1.53 -9.21 -0.06
C LEU A 100 -2.42 -8.68 -1.19
N SER A 101 -2.59 -7.36 -1.27
CA SER A 101 -3.43 -6.72 -2.29
C SER A 101 -2.89 -7.00 -3.70
N TYR A 102 -1.57 -6.92 -3.89
CA TYR A 102 -0.91 -7.30 -5.15
C TYR A 102 -1.24 -8.74 -5.54
N VAL A 103 -1.00 -9.68 -4.61
CA VAL A 103 -1.20 -11.11 -4.82
C VAL A 103 -2.66 -11.44 -5.12
N ILE A 104 -3.60 -10.89 -4.35
CA ILE A 104 -5.04 -11.11 -4.53
C ILE A 104 -5.47 -10.57 -5.89
N ALA A 105 -5.10 -9.34 -6.24
CA ALA A 105 -5.45 -8.75 -7.52
C ALA A 105 -4.93 -9.60 -8.69
N ARG A 106 -3.66 -10.03 -8.63
CA ARG A 106 -3.01 -10.84 -9.66
C ARG A 106 -3.68 -12.20 -9.88
N ASN A 107 -4.15 -12.84 -8.81
CA ASN A 107 -4.67 -14.22 -8.87
C ASN A 107 -6.20 -14.32 -8.98
N ARG A 108 -6.93 -13.32 -8.50
CA ARG A 108 -8.40 -13.37 -8.35
C ARG A 108 -9.14 -12.35 -9.21
N THR A 109 -8.44 -11.43 -9.86
CA THR A 109 -9.08 -10.32 -10.58
C THR A 109 -8.44 -10.05 -11.93
N LYS A 110 -9.02 -9.12 -12.69
CA LYS A 110 -8.41 -8.51 -13.88
C LYS A 110 -7.90 -7.08 -13.62
N LEU A 111 -7.86 -6.68 -12.35
CA LEU A 111 -7.38 -5.36 -11.94
C LEU A 111 -5.86 -5.30 -12.05
N SER A 112 -5.30 -4.09 -12.10
CA SER A 112 -3.86 -3.90 -12.02
C SER A 112 -3.37 -4.28 -10.62
N ALA A 113 -2.51 -5.29 -10.54
CA ALA A 113 -1.89 -5.73 -9.28
C ALA A 113 -1.02 -4.64 -8.66
N ASP A 114 -0.31 -3.85 -9.48
CA ASP A 114 0.47 -2.70 -9.02
C ASP A 114 -0.41 -1.64 -8.37
N LYS A 115 -1.57 -1.36 -8.99
CA LYS A 115 -2.54 -0.40 -8.43
C LYS A 115 -3.11 -0.89 -7.10
N ALA A 116 -3.40 -2.19 -6.99
CA ALA A 116 -3.85 -2.82 -5.75
C ALA A 116 -2.79 -2.79 -4.66
N MET A 117 -1.52 -3.02 -4.99
CA MET A 117 -0.41 -2.91 -4.05
C MET A 117 -0.37 -1.53 -3.40
N VAL A 118 -0.58 -0.49 -4.20
CA VAL A 118 -0.50 0.91 -3.77
C VAL A 118 -1.69 1.30 -2.92
N ALA A 119 -2.89 0.87 -3.32
CA ALA A 119 -4.07 1.03 -2.48
C ALA A 119 -3.89 0.33 -1.12
N GLY A 120 -3.32 -0.88 -1.12
CA GLY A 120 -2.98 -1.61 0.10
C GLY A 120 -1.90 -0.94 0.95
N LEU A 121 -0.91 -0.28 0.34
CA LEU A 121 0.09 0.49 1.07
C LEU A 121 -0.51 1.74 1.72
N LEU A 122 -1.40 2.42 1.00
CA LEU A 122 -2.00 3.68 1.41
C LEU A 122 -3.23 3.54 2.32
N HIS A 123 -3.72 2.32 2.53
CA HIS A 123 -4.99 2.06 3.23
C HIS A 123 -5.09 2.69 4.62
N ASP A 124 -3.96 2.89 5.29
CA ASP A 124 -3.87 3.46 6.64
C ASP A 124 -3.07 4.78 6.68
N ILE A 125 -2.91 5.48 5.56
CA ILE A 125 -2.15 6.75 5.49
C ILE A 125 -2.65 7.81 6.49
N GLY A 126 -3.95 7.86 6.77
CA GLY A 126 -4.49 8.76 7.79
C GLY A 126 -3.99 8.44 9.20
N LYS A 127 -3.71 7.16 9.51
CA LYS A 127 -3.14 6.77 10.81
C LYS A 127 -1.70 7.26 10.95
N PHE A 128 -0.90 7.15 9.89
CA PHE A 128 0.46 7.73 9.85
C PHE A 128 0.41 9.23 10.13
N TYR A 129 -0.49 9.94 9.45
CA TYR A 129 -0.63 11.37 9.63
C TYR A 129 -0.99 11.74 11.08
N ILE A 130 -2.03 11.13 11.64
CA ILE A 130 -2.47 11.42 13.02
C ILE A 130 -1.35 11.10 14.01
N LEU A 131 -0.69 9.95 13.89
CA LEU A 131 0.43 9.57 14.78
C LEU A 131 1.60 10.54 14.68
N SER A 132 1.96 10.97 13.46
CA SER A 132 3.05 11.94 13.24
C SER A 132 2.78 13.30 13.88
N ARG A 133 1.49 13.67 13.99
CA ARG A 133 1.06 14.91 14.65
C ARG A 133 0.87 14.75 16.15
N ALA A 134 0.46 13.58 16.63
CA ALA A 134 0.22 13.32 18.04
C ALA A 134 1.45 13.61 18.91
N HIS A 135 2.66 13.36 18.39
CA HIS A 135 3.90 13.70 19.09
C HIS A 135 4.06 15.21 19.37
N GLN A 136 3.49 16.08 18.53
CA GLN A 136 3.55 17.54 18.70
C GLN A 136 2.58 18.04 19.78
N TYR A 137 1.61 17.22 20.21
CA TYR A 137 0.56 17.58 21.16
C TYR A 137 0.64 16.69 22.41
N GLN A 138 1.82 16.67 23.05
CA GLN A 138 2.02 15.92 24.29
C GLN A 138 1.04 16.41 25.38
N GLY A 139 0.29 15.49 25.98
CA GLY A 139 -0.72 15.78 27.01
C GLY A 139 -2.14 16.06 26.49
N LEU A 140 -2.37 16.12 25.17
CA LEU A 140 -3.71 16.24 24.60
C LEU A 140 -4.55 14.97 24.80
N PHE A 141 -3.89 13.81 24.81
CA PHE A 141 -4.52 12.51 24.96
C PHE A 141 -4.33 11.99 26.38
N THR A 142 -5.41 11.54 27.01
CA THR A 142 -5.42 10.99 28.37
C THR A 142 -4.75 9.62 28.46
N SER A 143 -4.72 8.88 27.36
CA SER A 143 -4.06 7.59 27.22
C SER A 143 -3.81 7.25 25.75
N ASP A 144 -2.99 6.23 25.50
CA ASP A 144 -2.81 5.68 24.16
C ASP A 144 -4.11 5.07 23.61
N GLN A 145 -4.98 4.55 24.47
CA GLN A 145 -6.31 4.05 24.05
C GLN A 145 -7.16 5.19 23.47
N ALA A 146 -7.22 6.35 24.14
CA ALA A 146 -7.98 7.50 23.66
C ALA A 146 -7.46 8.02 22.31
N LEU A 147 -6.13 7.96 22.11
CA LEU A 147 -5.52 8.26 20.81
C LEU A 147 -5.97 7.27 19.73
N TRP A 148 -5.97 5.96 20.01
CA TRP A 148 -6.37 4.95 19.05
C TRP A 148 -7.86 4.99 18.71
N GLU A 149 -8.73 5.33 19.67
CA GLU A 149 -10.16 5.57 19.40
C GLU A 149 -10.36 6.74 18.42
N LEU A 150 -9.63 7.85 18.60
CA LEU A 150 -9.65 8.97 17.67
C LEU A 150 -9.09 8.58 16.30
N ILE A 151 -7.98 7.82 16.27
CA ILE A 151 -7.41 7.32 15.02
C ILE A 151 -8.44 6.47 14.29
N ASP A 152 -9.07 5.49 14.94
CA ASP A 152 -10.02 4.59 14.30
C ASP A 152 -11.25 5.35 13.76
N GLN A 153 -11.68 6.42 14.43
CA GLN A 153 -12.77 7.25 13.96
C GLN A 153 -12.40 8.12 12.74
N TRP A 154 -11.22 8.73 12.71
CA TRP A 154 -10.91 9.81 11.75
C TRP A 154 -9.91 9.44 10.64
N HIS A 155 -9.18 8.34 10.78
CA HIS A 155 -8.10 8.02 9.84
C HIS A 155 -8.59 7.80 8.40
N ALA A 156 -9.82 7.31 8.18
CA ALA A 156 -10.35 7.10 6.84
C ALA A 156 -10.55 8.44 6.12
N ASP A 157 -11.31 9.37 6.72
CA ASP A 157 -11.58 10.70 6.16
C ASP A 157 -10.28 11.52 5.95
N ILE A 158 -9.38 11.50 6.95
CA ILE A 158 -8.08 12.15 6.83
C ILE A 158 -7.26 11.50 5.71
N GLY A 159 -7.32 10.17 5.60
CA GLY A 159 -6.66 9.43 4.52
C GLY A 159 -7.16 9.87 3.15
N ALA A 160 -8.47 9.95 2.95
CA ALA A 160 -9.05 10.42 1.70
C ALA A 160 -8.67 11.85 1.36
N ALA A 161 -8.69 12.77 2.33
CA ALA A 161 -8.27 14.16 2.12
C ALA A 161 -6.78 14.25 1.70
N ILE A 162 -5.92 13.43 2.30
CA ILE A 162 -4.50 13.33 1.90
C ILE A 162 -4.41 12.82 0.45
N LEU A 163 -5.10 11.73 0.13
CA LEU A 163 -5.07 11.13 -1.21
C LEU A 163 -5.63 12.07 -2.29
N GLU A 164 -6.69 12.81 -1.98
CA GLU A 164 -7.24 13.85 -2.84
C GLU A 164 -6.23 14.98 -3.06
N SER A 165 -5.60 15.47 -1.99
CA SER A 165 -4.53 16.48 -2.10
C SER A 165 -3.32 16.00 -2.91
N TRP A 166 -3.13 14.68 -2.97
CA TRP A 166 -2.07 14.03 -3.75
C TRP A 166 -2.50 13.68 -5.17
N GLU A 167 -3.76 13.99 -5.55
CA GLU A 167 -4.36 13.69 -6.85
C GLU A 167 -4.26 12.19 -7.20
N VAL A 168 -4.34 11.34 -6.17
CA VAL A 168 -4.43 9.89 -6.33
C VAL A 168 -5.79 9.55 -6.93
N SER A 169 -5.83 8.55 -7.81
CA SER A 169 -7.04 8.19 -8.56
C SER A 169 -8.22 7.82 -7.64
N ASP A 170 -9.42 8.17 -8.08
CA ASP A 170 -10.66 8.02 -7.29
C ASP A 170 -10.89 6.59 -6.82
N ASP A 171 -10.53 5.58 -7.61
CA ASP A 171 -10.67 4.17 -7.25
C ASP A 171 -9.75 3.75 -6.09
N ILE A 172 -8.54 4.31 -5.98
CA ILE A 172 -7.67 4.10 -4.82
C ILE A 172 -8.26 4.83 -3.60
N ARG A 173 -8.74 6.06 -3.78
CA ARG A 173 -9.37 6.82 -2.68
C ARG A 173 -10.61 6.11 -2.13
N GLU A 174 -11.47 5.59 -3.02
CA GLU A 174 -12.63 4.77 -2.69
C GLU A 174 -12.22 3.49 -1.96
N ALA A 175 -11.21 2.78 -2.46
CA ALA A 175 -10.70 1.59 -1.79
C ALA A 175 -10.17 1.90 -0.38
N VAL A 176 -9.51 3.04 -0.17
CA VAL A 176 -9.09 3.46 1.17
C VAL A 176 -10.29 3.81 2.04
N MET A 177 -11.31 4.51 1.54
CA MET A 177 -12.48 4.89 2.34
C MET A 177 -13.38 3.72 2.72
N ASP A 178 -13.72 2.90 1.73
CA ASP A 178 -14.83 1.97 1.84
C ASP A 178 -14.40 0.54 2.23
N ARG A 179 -13.10 0.26 2.37
CA ARG A 179 -12.57 -1.08 2.70
C ARG A 179 -13.19 -1.75 3.93
N LYS A 180 -13.62 -0.98 4.93
CA LYS A 180 -14.22 -1.49 6.18
C LYS A 180 -15.75 -1.57 6.13
N ARG A 181 -16.36 -1.10 5.05
CA ARG A 181 -17.82 -1.10 4.89
C ARG A 181 -18.33 -2.49 4.60
N THR A 182 -19.29 -2.93 5.41
CA THR A 182 -19.94 -4.24 5.27
C THR A 182 -21.27 -4.16 4.53
N ASP A 183 -21.75 -2.95 4.25
CA ASP A 183 -23.02 -2.64 3.60
C ASP A 183 -22.90 -2.44 2.09
N LEU A 184 -21.70 -2.55 1.52
CA LEU A 184 -21.50 -2.37 0.08
C LEU A 184 -22.21 -3.49 -0.70
N PRO A 185 -22.93 -3.14 -1.78
CA PRO A 185 -23.58 -4.13 -2.62
C PRO A 185 -22.54 -5.07 -3.25
N LEU A 186 -22.85 -6.36 -3.31
CA LEU A 186 -22.01 -7.32 -4.02
C LEU A 186 -21.97 -6.94 -5.50
N HIS A 187 -20.78 -6.61 -6.00
CA HIS A 187 -20.59 -6.29 -7.41
C HIS A 187 -20.47 -7.56 -8.25
N THR A 188 -20.91 -7.52 -9.51
CA THR A 188 -20.73 -8.63 -10.47
C THR A 188 -19.28 -8.90 -10.83
N ARG A 189 -18.36 -7.97 -10.52
CA ARG A 189 -16.91 -8.12 -10.68
C ARG A 189 -16.21 -7.54 -9.46
N PRO A 190 -15.10 -8.17 -8.99
CA PRO A 190 -14.30 -7.62 -7.90
C PRO A 190 -13.76 -6.23 -8.23
N THR A 191 -13.85 -5.34 -7.25
CA THR A 191 -13.34 -3.95 -7.27
C THR A 191 -12.01 -3.84 -6.54
N LEU A 192 -11.37 -2.68 -6.63
CA LEU A 192 -10.16 -2.39 -5.85
C LEU A 192 -10.45 -2.40 -4.34
N THR A 193 -11.63 -1.93 -3.95
CA THR A 193 -12.14 -1.97 -2.57
C THR A 193 -12.24 -3.41 -2.05
N ASP A 194 -12.76 -4.35 -2.85
CA ASP A 194 -12.82 -5.77 -2.46
C ASP A 194 -11.41 -6.34 -2.20
N VAL A 195 -10.44 -6.01 -3.06
CA VAL A 195 -9.06 -6.47 -2.91
C VAL A 195 -8.42 -5.94 -1.63
N VAL A 196 -8.52 -4.64 -1.38
CA VAL A 196 -7.93 -4.01 -0.19
C VAL A 196 -8.63 -4.48 1.08
N ALA A 197 -9.96 -4.60 1.08
CA ALA A 197 -10.73 -5.12 2.21
C ALA A 197 -10.35 -6.56 2.55
N ALA A 198 -10.20 -7.42 1.54
CA ALA A 198 -9.76 -8.80 1.76
C ALA A 198 -8.32 -8.88 2.25
N ALA A 199 -7.41 -8.06 1.70
CA ALA A 199 -6.03 -7.99 2.16
C ALA A 199 -5.94 -7.52 3.63
N ASP A 200 -6.68 -6.48 3.99
CA ASP A 200 -6.72 -5.95 5.36
C ASP A 200 -7.27 -6.99 6.36
N PHE A 201 -8.34 -7.70 5.97
CA PHE A 201 -8.89 -8.78 6.78
C PHE A 201 -7.91 -9.95 6.95
N LEU A 202 -7.24 -10.37 5.87
CA LEU A 202 -6.28 -11.49 5.91
C LEU A 202 -4.98 -11.15 6.65
N ASP A 203 -4.57 -9.88 6.70
CA ASP A 203 -3.40 -9.45 7.50
C ASP A 203 -3.56 -9.80 8.97
N ALA A 204 -4.77 -9.65 9.53
CA ALA A 204 -5.07 -10.03 10.90
C ALA A 204 -4.85 -11.54 11.16
N GLY A 205 -5.18 -12.39 10.17
CA GLY A 205 -4.89 -13.81 10.20
C GLY A 205 -3.39 -14.14 10.06
N PHE A 206 -2.64 -13.32 9.30
CA PHE A 206 -1.20 -13.46 9.13
C PHE A 206 -0.41 -13.20 10.42
N VAL A 207 -0.77 -12.13 11.16
CA VAL A 207 -0.12 -11.79 12.44
C VAL A 207 -0.38 -12.86 13.49
N LYS A 208 -1.58 -13.44 13.52
CA LYS A 208 -1.95 -14.52 14.44
C LYS A 208 -1.43 -15.90 14.01
N GLN A 209 -0.83 -16.03 12.81
CA GLN A 209 -0.45 -17.29 12.18
C GLN A 209 -1.57 -18.35 12.15
N SER A 210 -2.83 -17.92 12.19
CA SER A 210 -3.96 -18.82 12.32
C SER A 210 -5.11 -18.33 11.46
N LEU A 211 -5.03 -18.69 10.18
CA LEU A 211 -6.18 -18.59 9.28
C LEU A 211 -7.29 -19.59 9.65
N GLN A 212 -6.96 -20.60 10.46
CA GLN A 212 -7.88 -21.62 10.98
C GLN A 212 -8.80 -21.07 12.08
N ASP A 213 -8.40 -20.00 12.77
CA ASP A 213 -9.22 -19.34 13.80
C ASP A 213 -10.20 -18.30 13.21
N ILE A 214 -10.19 -18.11 11.88
CA ILE A 214 -11.14 -17.21 11.21
C ILE A 214 -12.48 -17.93 11.08
N ASP A 215 -13.56 -17.28 11.50
CA ASP A 215 -14.91 -17.73 11.18
C ASP A 215 -15.23 -17.44 9.70
N TRP A 216 -14.94 -18.42 8.85
CA TRP A 216 -15.18 -18.35 7.41
C TRP A 216 -16.67 -18.28 7.03
N THR A 217 -17.58 -18.56 7.96
CA THR A 217 -19.02 -18.41 7.73
C THR A 217 -19.47 -16.95 7.81
N ASN A 218 -18.70 -16.11 8.51
CA ASN A 218 -18.98 -14.70 8.74
C ASN A 218 -17.85 -13.78 8.25
N VAL A 219 -17.39 -14.00 7.01
CA VAL A 219 -16.37 -13.15 6.37
C VAL A 219 -16.97 -11.95 5.64
N PRO A 220 -16.22 -10.84 5.51
CA PRO A 220 -16.62 -9.69 4.70
C PRO A 220 -17.04 -10.07 3.27
N GLY A 221 -18.02 -9.34 2.72
CA GLY A 221 -18.51 -9.53 1.35
C GLY A 221 -17.40 -9.48 0.29
N ALA A 222 -16.36 -8.70 0.54
CA ALA A 222 -15.15 -8.63 -0.28
C ALA A 222 -14.49 -10.00 -0.54
N LEU A 223 -14.36 -10.85 0.49
CA LEU A 223 -13.80 -12.18 0.32
C LEU A 223 -14.72 -13.06 -0.53
N LYS A 224 -16.05 -12.91 -0.38
CA LYS A 224 -17.04 -13.63 -1.18
C LYS A 224 -16.99 -13.20 -2.65
N ASN A 225 -16.90 -11.90 -2.93
CA ASN A 225 -16.75 -11.37 -4.29
C ASN A 225 -15.48 -11.89 -4.99
N LEU A 226 -14.39 -12.05 -4.23
CA LEU A 226 -13.12 -12.60 -4.71
C LEU A 226 -13.09 -14.13 -4.80
N GLY A 227 -14.17 -14.82 -4.38
CA GLY A 227 -14.22 -16.27 -4.31
C GLY A 227 -13.21 -16.87 -3.33
N LEU A 228 -12.84 -16.13 -2.29
CA LEU A 228 -11.90 -16.55 -1.26
C LEU A 228 -12.65 -17.28 -0.13
N ASN A 229 -12.35 -18.57 0.02
CA ASN A 229 -12.65 -19.40 1.19
C ASN A 229 -11.34 -19.82 1.89
N GLU A 230 -11.47 -20.49 3.04
CA GLU A 230 -10.34 -20.94 3.86
C GLU A 230 -9.25 -21.64 3.04
N GLU A 231 -9.64 -22.70 2.32
CA GLU A 231 -8.72 -23.52 1.55
C GLU A 231 -8.01 -22.71 0.46
N SER A 232 -8.75 -21.86 -0.25
CA SER A 232 -8.23 -21.01 -1.31
C SER A 232 -7.34 -19.88 -0.80
N ALA A 233 -7.60 -19.37 0.41
CA ALA A 233 -6.78 -18.38 1.07
C ALA A 233 -5.48 -19.01 1.56
N ILE A 234 -5.54 -20.19 2.21
CA ILE A 234 -4.35 -20.94 2.63
C ILE A 234 -3.45 -21.27 1.43
N ARG A 235 -4.05 -21.75 0.32
CA ARG A 235 -3.30 -21.99 -0.93
C ARG A 235 -2.64 -20.74 -1.46
N LEU A 236 -3.41 -19.67 -1.64
CA LEU A 236 -2.89 -18.38 -2.11
C LEU A 236 -1.69 -17.96 -1.25
N MET A 237 -1.84 -17.98 0.07
CA MET A 237 -0.82 -17.58 1.02
C MET A 237 0.44 -18.47 0.99
N THR A 238 0.28 -19.77 0.76
CA THR A 238 1.40 -20.72 0.69
C THR A 238 2.18 -20.56 -0.61
N GLU A 239 1.46 -20.49 -1.72
CA GLU A 239 2.02 -20.40 -3.07
C GLU A 239 2.74 -19.06 -3.30
N THR A 240 2.24 -17.99 -2.70
CA THR A 240 2.75 -16.63 -2.93
C THR A 240 3.61 -16.12 -1.79
N ARG A 241 3.97 -16.95 -0.79
CA ARG A 241 4.82 -16.53 0.34
C ARG A 241 6.17 -16.00 -0.14
N GLN A 242 6.78 -16.65 -1.12
CA GLN A 242 8.05 -16.20 -1.71
C GLN A 242 7.89 -14.90 -2.48
N GLU A 243 6.78 -14.74 -3.20
CA GLU A 243 6.45 -13.53 -3.94
C GLU A 243 6.22 -12.34 -3.01
N MET A 244 5.46 -12.55 -1.93
CA MET A 244 5.28 -11.55 -0.87
C MET A 244 6.61 -11.16 -0.24
N ALA A 245 7.48 -12.12 0.07
CA ALA A 245 8.80 -11.84 0.63
C ALA A 245 9.67 -11.01 -0.33
N GLN A 246 9.55 -11.22 -1.64
CA GLN A 246 10.23 -10.41 -2.65
C GLN A 246 9.66 -8.99 -2.73
N ILE A 247 8.33 -8.85 -2.77
CA ILE A 247 7.66 -7.54 -2.77
C ILE A 247 8.08 -6.76 -1.53
N LEU A 248 7.97 -7.37 -0.34
CA LEU A 248 8.35 -6.76 0.93
C LEU A 248 9.81 -6.25 0.92
N ARG A 249 10.76 -6.96 0.29
CA ARG A 249 12.15 -6.47 0.16
C ARG A 249 12.30 -5.24 -0.72
N VAL A 250 11.41 -5.06 -1.70
CA VAL A 250 11.48 -3.92 -2.62
C VAL A 250 10.85 -2.68 -2.00
N ILE A 251 9.77 -2.85 -1.23
CA ILE A 251 9.06 -1.74 -0.60
C ILE A 251 9.63 -1.35 0.78
N ALA A 252 10.45 -2.21 1.42
CA ALA A 252 11.01 -1.97 2.76
C ALA A 252 12.21 -1.02 2.72
#